data_AF-A0A969QNU0-F1
#
_entry.id   AF-A0A969QNU0-F1
#
_cell.length_a   1.000
_cell.length_b   1.000
_cell.length_c   1.000
_cell.angle_alpha   90.00
_cell.angle_beta   90.00
_cell.angle_gamma   90.00
#
_symmetry.space_group_name_H-M   'P 1'
#
loop_
_entity.id
_entity.type
_entity.pdbx_description
1 polymer ?
#
loop_
_entity_poly.entity_id
_entity_poly.type
_entity_poly.pdbx_seq_one_letter_code
_entity_poly.pdbx_strand_id
1 'polypeptide(L)'
;MNDNEERGSLTSYSSSETNEQWKEATDKISTFLANLPDYLTEFFGEYRRPIITVSLVIASIIAVKLLLAIIGAINDIPLLSPLFELVGMSYSAWFIYRYALKESTRKELGEGFESLKEQVLGKRSEI
;
A
#
# COMPACT_ATOMS: atom_id res chain seq x y z
N MET A 1 -54.19 47.70 20.54
CA MET A 1 -53.46 47.13 21.68
C MET A 1 -53.83 45.66 21.74
N ASN A 2 -52.83 44.78 21.65
CA ASN A 2 -52.82 43.37 22.10
C ASN A 2 -53.73 42.36 21.35
N ASP A 3 -53.31 41.16 20.95
CA ASP A 3 -52.14 40.37 21.34
C ASP A 3 -52.00 39.06 20.53
N ASN A 4 -50.74 38.64 20.39
CA ASN A 4 -50.24 37.27 20.47
C ASN A 4 -50.30 36.36 19.22
N GLU A 5 -49.17 36.40 18.51
CA GLU A 5 -48.35 35.21 18.20
C GLU A 5 -48.48 34.16 19.33
N GLU A 6 -48.60 32.87 19.04
CA GLU A 6 -47.41 32.04 19.01
C GLU A 6 -47.69 30.72 18.29
N ARG A 7 -46.80 30.46 17.33
CA ARG A 7 -46.63 29.19 16.63
C ARG A 7 -45.92 28.21 17.55
N GLY A 8 -46.33 26.95 17.48
CA GLY A 8 -45.42 25.82 17.66
C GLY A 8 -45.42 25.17 19.03
N SER A 9 -46.23 24.11 19.17
CA SER A 9 -46.02 23.05 20.16
C SER A 9 -45.79 21.72 19.44
N LEU A 10 -44.70 21.64 18.68
CA LEU A 10 -44.10 20.35 18.37
C LEU A 10 -42.88 20.18 19.28
N THR A 11 -42.89 19.07 20.02
CA THR A 11 -41.70 18.45 20.62
C THR A 11 -41.31 18.91 22.04
N SER A 12 -42.07 18.46 23.04
CA SER A 12 -41.52 18.27 24.40
C SER A 12 -41.42 16.79 24.81
N TYR A 13 -41.76 15.84 23.93
CA TYR A 13 -41.64 14.41 24.23
C TYR A 13 -40.21 13.86 24.09
N SER A 14 -39.30 14.62 23.46
CA SER A 14 -38.04 14.06 22.96
C SER A 14 -36.85 14.15 23.94
N SER A 15 -36.92 14.92 25.03
CA SER A 15 -35.73 15.18 25.86
C SER A 15 -35.32 13.98 26.73
N SER A 16 -36.26 13.21 27.27
CA SER A 16 -35.96 12.01 28.07
C SER A 16 -35.71 10.78 27.18
N GLU A 17 -36.53 10.56 26.15
CA GLU A 17 -36.36 9.44 25.21
C GLU A 17 -35.06 9.56 24.39
N THR A 18 -34.66 10.77 23.99
CA THR A 18 -33.40 10.97 23.24
C THR A 18 -32.19 10.65 24.11
N ASN A 19 -32.19 11.05 25.38
CA ASN A 19 -31.10 10.74 26.31
C ASN A 19 -30.97 9.23 26.59
N GLU A 20 -32.10 8.51 26.64
CA GLU A 20 -32.10 7.06 26.78
C GLU A 20 -31.60 6.37 25.49
N GLN A 21 -31.99 6.85 24.32
CA GLN A 21 -31.49 6.36 23.03
C GLN A 21 -29.99 6.62 22.82
N TRP A 22 -29.46 7.77 23.25
CA TRP A 22 -28.02 8.06 23.20
C TRP A 22 -27.21 7.20 24.15
N LYS A 23 -27.77 6.88 25.33
CA LYS A 23 -27.15 5.93 26.26
C LYS A 23 -27.13 4.52 25.69
N GLU A 24 -28.25 4.08 25.12
CA GLU A 24 -28.32 2.78 24.45
C GLU A 24 -27.39 2.69 23.24
N ALA A 25 -27.30 3.74 22.43
CA ALA A 25 -26.36 3.81 21.30
C ALA A 25 -24.90 3.76 21.78
N THR A 26 -24.59 4.49 22.86
CA THR A 26 -23.25 4.48 23.45
C THR A 26 -22.90 3.12 24.04
N ASP A 27 -23.85 2.44 24.71
CA ASP A 27 -23.65 1.11 25.26
C ASP A 27 -23.45 0.06 24.15
N LYS A 28 -24.22 0.14 23.06
CA LYS A 28 -24.05 -0.73 21.88
C LYS A 28 -22.71 -0.49 21.19
N ILE A 29 -22.30 0.76 21.01
CA ILE A 29 -21.01 1.12 20.43
C ILE A 29 -19.86 0.66 21.33
N SER A 30 -19.96 0.89 22.64
CA SER A 30 -18.97 0.44 23.62
C SER A 30 -18.82 -1.08 23.60
N THR A 31 -19.94 -1.81 23.56
CA THR A 31 -19.94 -3.27 23.47
C THR A 31 -19.33 -3.75 22.15
N PHE A 32 -19.68 -3.13 21.02
CA PHE A 32 -19.08 -3.46 19.74
C PHE A 32 -17.57 -3.16 19.70
N LEU A 33 -17.15 -2.01 20.24
CA LEU A 33 -15.74 -1.60 20.33
C LEU A 33 -14.93 -2.48 21.29
N ALA A 34 -15.53 -2.95 22.39
CA ALA A 34 -14.88 -3.88 23.31
C ALA A 34 -14.57 -5.23 22.64
N ASN A 35 -15.41 -5.66 21.71
CA ASN A 35 -15.24 -6.88 20.92
C ASN A 35 -14.53 -6.65 19.57
N LEU A 36 -14.20 -5.39 19.24
CA LEU A 36 -13.52 -5.02 17.99
C LEU A 36 -12.17 -5.74 17.80
N PRO A 37 -11.31 -5.90 18.83
CA PRO A 37 -10.06 -6.63 18.67
C PRO A 37 -10.27 -8.07 18.20
N ASP A 38 -11.32 -8.74 18.69
CA ASP A 38 -11.64 -10.12 18.32
C ASP A 38 -12.15 -10.19 16.88
N TYR A 39 -13.06 -9.29 16.49
CA TYR A 39 -13.53 -9.20 15.10
C TYR A 39 -12.41 -8.86 14.12
N LEU A 40 -11.50 -7.94 14.47
CA LEU A 40 -10.33 -7.65 13.64
C LEU A 40 -9.41 -8.85 13.54
N THR A 41 -9.16 -9.56 14.64
CA THR A 41 -8.26 -10.71 14.64
C THR A 41 -8.83 -11.85 13.80
N GLU A 42 -10.12 -12.13 13.91
CA GLU A 42 -10.83 -13.14 13.11
C GLU A 42 -10.88 -12.74 11.63
N PHE A 43 -11.23 -11.49 11.32
CA PHE A 43 -11.21 -10.97 9.95
C PHE A 43 -9.81 -11.03 9.33
N PHE A 44 -8.79 -10.49 9.99
CA PHE A 44 -7.43 -10.56 9.47
C PHE A 44 -6.96 -12.01 9.32
N GLY A 45 -7.37 -12.92 10.22
CA GLY A 45 -7.13 -14.36 10.16
C GLY A 45 -7.73 -15.01 8.91
N GLU A 46 -9.03 -14.86 8.71
CA GLU A 46 -9.81 -15.43 7.59
C GLU A 46 -9.36 -14.82 6.24
N TYR A 47 -9.10 -13.52 6.22
CA TYR A 47 -8.76 -12.78 4.99
C TYR A 47 -7.25 -12.57 4.80
N ARG A 48 -6.36 -13.25 5.52
CA ARG A 48 -4.90 -13.07 5.40
C ARG A 48 -4.42 -13.12 3.95
N ARG A 49 -4.84 -14.14 3.21
CA ARG A 49 -4.42 -14.37 1.81
C ARG A 49 -4.88 -13.23 0.89
N PRO A 50 -6.18 -12.90 0.78
CA PRO A 50 -6.64 -11.81 -0.08
C PRO A 50 -6.14 -10.43 0.39
N ILE A 51 -6.06 -10.17 1.70
CA ILE A 51 -5.53 -8.90 2.23
C ILE A 51 -4.09 -8.71 1.80
N ILE A 52 -3.23 -9.73 1.91
CA ILE A 52 -1.84 -9.63 1.46
C ILE A 52 -1.78 -9.38 -0.04
N THR A 53 -2.58 -10.07 -0.85
CA THR A 53 -2.61 -9.86 -2.30
C THR A 53 -3.04 -8.44 -2.66
N VAL A 54 -4.15 -7.97 -2.10
CA VAL A 54 -4.65 -6.61 -2.34
C VAL A 54 -3.64 -5.57 -1.85
N SER A 55 -3.06 -5.78 -0.67
CA SER A 55 -2.02 -4.91 -0.11
C SER A 55 -0.79 -4.86 -1.02
N LEU A 56 -0.37 -6.00 -1.58
CA LEU A 56 0.76 -6.08 -2.50
C LEU A 56 0.45 -5.34 -3.81
N VAL A 57 -0.76 -5.51 -4.36
CA VAL A 57 -1.19 -4.79 -5.57
C VAL A 57 -1.19 -3.28 -5.33
N ILE A 58 -1.77 -2.83 -4.21
CA ILE A 58 -1.78 -1.40 -3.84
C ILE A 58 -0.35 -0.88 -3.63
N ALA A 59 0.49 -1.63 -2.89
CA ALA A 59 1.88 -1.27 -2.66
C ALA A 59 2.68 -1.19 -3.96
N SER A 60 2.43 -2.10 -4.91
CA SER A 60 3.05 -2.09 -6.23
C SER A 60 2.66 -0.83 -7.02
N ILE A 61 1.39 -0.44 -7.00
CA ILE A 61 0.93 0.80 -7.66
C ILE A 61 1.62 2.02 -7.03
N ILE A 62 1.71 2.09 -5.71
CA ILE A 62 2.39 3.18 -5.00
C ILE A 62 3.88 3.21 -5.36
N ALA A 63 4.54 2.05 -5.40
CA ALA A 63 5.94 1.94 -5.78
C ALA A 63 6.18 2.43 -7.20
N VAL A 64 5.33 2.05 -8.16
CA VAL A 64 5.39 2.56 -9.54
C VAL A 64 5.23 4.08 -9.58
N LYS A 65 4.26 4.64 -8.86
CA LYS A 65 4.07 6.10 -8.78
C LYS A 65 5.29 6.80 -8.20
N LEU A 66 5.89 6.24 -7.15
CA LEU A 66 7.10 6.77 -6.54
C LEU A 66 8.28 6.76 -7.51
N LEU A 67 8.48 5.65 -8.23
CA LEU A 67 9.51 5.56 -9.28
C LEU A 67 9.29 6.62 -10.38
N LEU A 68 8.05 6.78 -10.86
CA LEU A 68 7.71 7.80 -11.85
C LEU A 68 7.97 9.22 -11.32
N ALA A 69 7.64 9.49 -10.05
CA ALA A 69 7.91 10.78 -9.43
C ALA A 69 9.42 11.07 -9.32
N ILE A 70 10.23 10.06 -8.96
CA ILE A 70 11.69 10.19 -8.92
C ILE A 70 12.24 10.46 -10.33
N ILE A 71 11.81 9.69 -11.34
CA ILE A 71 12.22 9.91 -12.74
C ILE A 71 11.84 11.32 -13.19
N GLY A 72 10.63 11.80 -12.86
CA GLY A 72 10.19 13.17 -13.12
C GLY A 72 11.12 14.20 -12.48
N ALA A 73 11.38 14.07 -11.18
CA ALA A 73 12.26 14.99 -10.45
C ALA A 73 13.70 15.01 -10.98
N ILE A 74 14.22 13.87 -11.43
CA ILE A 74 15.53 13.78 -12.09
C ILE A 74 15.53 14.56 -13.41
N ASN A 75 14.48 14.42 -14.21
CA ASN A 75 14.35 15.10 -15.50
C ASN A 75 14.19 16.61 -15.37
N ASP A 76 13.62 17.08 -14.25
CA ASP A 76 13.52 18.51 -13.95
C ASP A 76 14.88 19.15 -13.60
N ILE A 77 15.90 18.33 -13.31
CA ILE A 77 17.28 18.79 -13.06
C ILE A 77 18.07 18.71 -14.38
N PRO A 78 18.42 19.85 -15.01
CA PRO A 78 18.90 19.90 -16.39
C PRO A 78 20.25 19.18 -16.64
N LEU A 79 21.00 18.84 -15.60
CA LEU A 79 22.28 18.12 -15.72
C LEU A 79 22.18 16.64 -15.36
N LEU A 80 21.22 16.20 -14.54
CA LEU A 80 21.19 14.81 -14.06
C LEU A 80 20.70 13.85 -15.14
N SER A 81 19.68 14.23 -15.90
CA SER A 81 19.15 13.42 -17.00
C SER A 81 20.24 13.04 -18.04
N PRO A 82 20.99 13.99 -18.64
CA PRO A 82 22.05 13.65 -19.59
C PRO A 82 23.24 12.92 -18.94
N LEU A 83 23.53 13.15 -17.65
CA LEU A 83 24.57 12.39 -16.94
C LEU A 83 24.17 10.92 -16.74
N PHE A 84 22.92 10.64 -16.37
CA PHE A 84 22.44 9.26 -16.26
C PHE A 84 22.39 8.55 -17.61
N GLU A 85 22.08 9.26 -18.69
CA GLU A 85 22.16 8.70 -20.04
C GLU A 85 23.60 8.30 -20.40
N LEU A 86 24.58 9.17 -20.13
CA LEU A 86 25.99 8.89 -20.38
C LEU A 86 26.52 7.73 -19.51
N VAL A 87 26.18 7.73 -18.22
CA VAL A 87 26.55 6.65 -17.29
C VAL A 87 25.91 5.34 -17.73
N GLY A 88 24.63 5.35 -18.08
CA GLY A 88 23.88 4.20 -18.55
C GLY A 88 24.48 3.62 -19.84
N MET A 89 24.81 4.45 -20.82
CA MET A 89 25.47 4.02 -22.06
C MET A 89 26.86 3.43 -21.78
N SER A 90 27.66 4.10 -20.94
CA SER A 90 29.01 3.63 -20.60
C SER A 90 28.97 2.27 -19.90
N TYR A 91 28.08 2.11 -18.92
CA TYR A 91 27.92 0.87 -18.19
C TYR A 91 27.36 -0.24 -19.07
N SER A 92 26.39 0.08 -19.94
CA SER A 92 25.83 -0.88 -20.90
C SER A 92 26.87 -1.37 -21.88
N ALA A 93 27.69 -0.47 -22.45
CA ALA A 93 28.77 -0.84 -23.36
C ALA A 93 29.81 -1.73 -22.67
N TRP A 94 30.23 -1.38 -21.44
CA TRP A 94 31.15 -2.18 -20.64
C TRP A 94 30.54 -3.55 -20.29
N PHE A 95 29.28 -3.60 -19.90
CA PHE A 95 28.58 -4.83 -19.54
C PHE A 95 28.46 -5.77 -20.73
N ILE A 96 28.04 -5.27 -21.90
CA ILE A 96 27.94 -6.07 -23.13
C ILE A 96 29.32 -6.64 -23.49
N TYR A 97 30.35 -5.79 -23.51
CA TYR A 97 31.70 -6.21 -23.83
C TYR A 97 32.21 -7.28 -22.85
N ARG A 98 32.04 -7.06 -21.55
CA ARG A 98 32.60 -7.93 -20.51
C ARG A 98 31.78 -9.21 -20.34
N TYR A 99 30.47 -9.13 -20.31
CA TYR A 99 29.60 -10.24 -19.89
C TYR A 99 28.78 -10.85 -21.03
N ALA A 100 28.47 -10.12 -22.11
CA ALA A 100 27.71 -10.68 -23.23
C ALA A 100 28.61 -11.30 -24.31
N LEU A 101 29.78 -10.72 -24.60
CA LEU A 101 30.67 -11.18 -25.68
C LEU A 101 31.71 -12.20 -25.24
N LYS A 102 32.14 -12.19 -23.98
CA LYS A 102 33.22 -13.06 -23.50
C LYS A 102 32.65 -14.34 -22.87
N GLU A 103 33.02 -15.50 -23.39
CA GLU A 103 32.44 -16.79 -22.98
C GLU A 103 32.63 -17.09 -21.49
N SER A 104 33.83 -16.85 -20.95
CA SER A 104 34.11 -17.16 -19.54
C SER A 104 33.22 -16.38 -18.57
N THR A 105 32.90 -15.13 -18.90
CA THR A 105 32.03 -14.28 -18.08
C THR A 105 30.55 -14.47 -18.35
N ARG A 106 30.17 -14.98 -19.52
CA ARG A 106 28.79 -15.43 -19.78
C ARG A 106 28.39 -16.54 -18.82
N LYS A 107 29.29 -17.51 -18.59
CA LYS A 107 29.07 -18.62 -17.66
C LYS A 107 28.95 -18.14 -16.21
N GLU A 108 29.90 -17.30 -15.77
CA GLU A 108 29.88 -16.67 -14.44
C GLU A 108 28.58 -15.89 -14.18
N LEU A 109 28.11 -15.11 -15.17
CA LEU A 109 26.86 -14.36 -15.05
C LEU A 109 25.64 -15.27 -14.94
N GLY A 110 25.60 -16.36 -15.71
CA GLY A 110 24.50 -17.34 -15.66
C GLY A 110 24.42 -18.07 -14.33
N GLU A 111 25.57 -18.53 -13.81
CA GLU A 111 25.65 -19.18 -12.50
C GLU A 111 25.25 -18.24 -11.36
N GLY A 112 25.72 -16.99 -11.41
CA GLY A 112 25.31 -15.95 -10.46
C GLY A 112 23.81 -15.64 -10.53
N PHE A 113 23.23 -15.60 -11.73
CA PHE A 113 21.80 -15.35 -11.92
C PHE A 113 20.93 -16.49 -11.36
N GLU A 114 21.28 -17.75 -11.61
CA GLU A 114 20.56 -18.88 -11.02
C GLU A 114 20.70 -18.90 -9.49
N SER A 115 21.88 -18.58 -8.95
CA SER A 115 22.07 -18.46 -7.49
C SER A 115 21.18 -17.37 -6.88
N LEU A 116 21.06 -16.20 -7.52
CA LEU A 116 20.19 -15.11 -7.05
C LEU A 116 18.72 -15.50 -7.12
N LYS A 117 18.32 -16.15 -8.21
CA LYS A 117 16.96 -16.65 -8.41
C LYS A 117 16.60 -17.68 -7.34
N GLU A 118 17.49 -18.61 -7.01
CA GLU A 118 17.31 -19.56 -5.91
C GLU A 118 17.16 -18.87 -4.55
N GLN A 119 17.94 -17.81 -4.30
CA GLN A 119 17.87 -17.05 -3.04
C GLN A 119 16.55 -16.28 -2.89
N VAL A 120 16.07 -15.66 -3.97
CA VAL A 120 14.88 -14.80 -3.93
C VAL A 120 13.58 -15.60 -4.04
N LEU A 121 13.53 -16.63 -4.89
CA LEU A 121 12.34 -17.44 -5.12
C LEU A 121 12.28 -18.68 -4.21
N GLY A 122 13.37 -18.97 -3.49
CA GLY A 122 13.56 -20.19 -2.73
C GLY A 122 13.89 -21.38 -3.63
N LYS A 123 14.69 -22.32 -3.12
CA LYS A 123 14.80 -23.65 -3.74
C LYS A 123 13.39 -24.24 -3.77
N ARG A 124 12.91 -24.58 -4.97
CA ARG A 124 11.77 -25.49 -5.10
C ARG A 124 12.27 -26.82 -4.53
N SER A 125 12.04 -27.03 -3.23
CA SER A 125 12.37 -28.27 -2.55
C SER A 125 11.76 -29.39 -3.38
N GLU A 126 12.62 -30.30 -3.86
CA GLU A 126 12.20 -31.56 -4.42
C GLU A 126 11.21 -32.21 -3.44
N ILE A 127 9.99 -32.46 -3.91
CA ILE A 127 9.02 -33.35 -3.26
C ILE A 127 9.30 -34.74 -3.80
#